data_AF-A0A1B3X1E6-F1
#
_entry.id   AF-A0A1B3X1E6-F1
#
_cell.length_a   1.000
_cell.length_b   1.000
_cell.length_c   1.000
_cell.angle_alpha   90.00
_cell.angle_beta   90.00
_cell.angle_gamma   90.00
#
_symmetry.space_group_name_H-M   'P 1'
#
loop_
_entity.id
_entity.type
_entity.pdbx_description
1 polymer ?
#
loop_
_entity_poly.entity_id
_entity_poly.type
_entity_poly.pdbx_seq_one_letter_code
_entity_poly.pdbx_strand_id
1 'polypeptide(L)'
;MYQPMRRALSVLVVGGLLCAPAALLSGCFGGSDMKGEDAASAVTSILAGNTTEDKIDAISPYLDATNNYNHVIVTFDFAISPSLEKMRSGERQTSISLPHFAALKKDLEEARANPKSAGVFQDIDAEADEVLKILNDLAPLAEKMESYYSSKGYLTDDYAAAAQMTAQYLPLYDKFEPAYDKFDAVVTARFKEVRLAQLEDMRKEGRTNAANFLELSIKTRDLADMLDNENIDKAAAEAKITEINELAAKLPDIPALASYKPNLNRFIGSFRSYVAGTEDPNDVIDNFNSVVRSSQNLDLGELDKKK
;
A
#
# COMPACT_ATOMS: atom_id res chain seq x y z
N MET A 1 3.04 28.43 1.23
CA MET A 1 3.86 27.26 0.88
C MET A 1 2.94 26.07 1.06
N TYR A 2 2.47 25.48 -0.04
CA TYR A 2 1.56 24.34 0.00
C TYR A 2 2.43 23.13 0.32
N GLN A 3 2.37 22.62 1.56
CA GLN A 3 2.99 21.32 1.82
C GLN A 3 2.03 20.26 1.27
N PRO A 4 2.47 19.40 0.34
CA PRO A 4 1.64 18.29 -0.10
C PRO A 4 1.30 17.41 1.10
N MET A 5 0.05 16.96 1.18
CA MET A 5 -0.40 16.06 2.24
C MET A 5 0.41 14.76 2.18
N ARG A 6 0.90 14.28 3.33
CA ARG A 6 1.57 12.98 3.40
C ARG A 6 0.63 11.87 2.90
N ARG A 7 1.17 10.96 2.09
CA ARG A 7 0.42 9.81 1.54
C ARG A 7 -0.04 8.88 2.68
N ALA A 8 -1.32 8.53 2.70
CA ALA A 8 -1.88 7.57 3.67
C ALA A 8 -1.46 6.13 3.31
N LEU A 9 -0.94 5.34 4.26
CA LEU A 9 -0.63 3.93 3.99
C LEU A 9 -1.91 3.15 3.62
N SER A 10 -1.87 2.36 2.55
CA SER A 10 -3.05 1.68 1.96
C SER A 10 -3.58 0.49 2.78
N VAL A 11 -3.15 0.30 4.02
CA VAL A 11 -3.30 -0.99 4.73
C VAL A 11 -4.71 -1.19 5.28
N LEU A 12 -5.56 -1.82 4.47
CA LEU A 12 -6.59 -2.74 4.94
C LEU A 12 -5.90 -4.06 5.36
N VAL A 13 -5.34 -4.09 6.57
CA VAL A 13 -4.84 -5.28 7.32
C VAL A 13 -4.45 -6.48 6.44
N VAL A 14 -3.16 -6.66 6.12
CA VAL A 14 -2.64 -7.93 5.60
C VAL A 14 -2.58 -8.96 6.74
N GLY A 15 -3.74 -9.36 7.23
CA GLY A 15 -3.84 -10.51 8.12
C GLY A 15 -3.43 -11.73 7.30
N GLY A 16 -2.24 -12.27 7.59
CA GLY A 16 -1.79 -13.54 7.03
C GLY A 16 -2.78 -14.62 7.45
N LEU A 17 -3.73 -14.96 6.58
CA LEU A 17 -4.42 -16.24 6.66
C LEU A 17 -3.40 -17.27 6.20
N LEU A 18 -2.58 -17.75 7.13
CA LEU A 18 -2.04 -19.09 7.00
C LEU A 18 -3.22 -20.05 7.20
N CYS A 19 -4.08 -20.18 6.19
CA CYS A 19 -4.97 -21.32 6.11
C CYS A 19 -4.07 -22.54 5.98
N ALA A 20 -3.89 -23.26 7.08
CA ALA A 20 -3.47 -24.65 6.98
C ALA A 20 -4.51 -25.32 6.07
N PRO A 21 -4.13 -25.87 4.90
CA PRO A 21 -5.10 -26.44 3.99
C PRO A 21 -5.83 -27.53 4.77
N ALA A 22 -7.14 -27.34 4.96
CA ALA A 22 -8.00 -28.42 5.40
C ALA A 22 -7.94 -29.45 4.27
N ALA A 23 -7.05 -30.43 4.44
CA ALA A 23 -6.92 -31.57 3.57
C ALA A 23 -8.28 -32.29 3.55
N LEU A 24 -9.08 -31.98 2.53
CA LEU A 24 -10.23 -32.78 2.20
C LEU A 24 -9.73 -34.02 1.47
N LEU A 25 -9.81 -35.12 2.19
CA LEU A 25 -9.55 -36.47 1.76
C LEU A 25 -10.51 -36.91 0.64
N SER A 26 -9.95 -37.65 -0.32
CA SER A 26 -10.55 -38.56 -1.31
C SER A 26 -11.26 -37.93 -2.53
N GLY A 27 -11.09 -38.42 -3.76
CA GLY A 27 -10.59 -39.74 -4.17
C GLY A 27 -10.02 -39.78 -5.60
N CYS A 28 -9.38 -40.92 -5.86
CA CYS A 28 -8.69 -41.34 -7.06
C CYS A 28 -9.39 -41.00 -8.38
N PHE A 29 -8.62 -40.46 -9.34
CA PHE A 29 -8.57 -40.99 -10.70
C PHE A 29 -7.14 -40.92 -11.21
N GLY A 30 -6.53 -42.09 -11.41
CA GLY A 30 -5.27 -42.22 -12.15
C GLY A 30 -5.54 -42.35 -13.65
N GLY A 31 -4.58 -41.90 -14.47
CA GLY A 31 -4.50 -42.30 -15.86
C GLY A 31 -3.91 -41.27 -16.82
N SER A 32 -2.64 -41.50 -17.18
CA SER A 32 -1.95 -41.21 -18.45
C SER A 32 -1.65 -39.75 -18.88
N ASP A 33 -0.34 -39.49 -18.91
CA ASP A 33 0.44 -38.73 -19.90
C ASP A 33 -0.32 -37.90 -20.95
N MET A 34 -0.16 -36.58 -20.89
CA MET A 34 -0.05 -35.75 -22.08
C MET A 34 0.76 -34.47 -21.80
N LYS A 35 1.84 -34.30 -22.57
CA LYS A 35 2.64 -33.08 -22.68
C LYS A 35 1.73 -31.85 -22.88
N GLY A 36 1.90 -30.83 -22.05
CA GLY A 36 1.20 -29.56 -22.19
C GLY A 36 1.72 -28.53 -21.19
N GLU A 37 2.95 -28.06 -21.36
CA GLU A 37 3.55 -27.02 -20.50
C GLU A 37 2.80 -25.68 -20.60
N ASP A 38 2.11 -25.39 -21.72
CA ASP A 38 1.29 -24.17 -21.86
C ASP A 38 -0.14 -24.31 -21.30
N ALA A 39 -0.73 -25.50 -21.34
CA ALA A 39 -2.07 -25.73 -20.82
C ALA A 39 -2.08 -25.80 -19.28
N ALA A 40 -1.00 -26.30 -18.67
CA ALA A 40 -0.87 -26.34 -17.21
C ALA A 40 -0.75 -24.92 -16.61
N SER A 41 -0.05 -23.99 -17.27
CA SER A 41 0.03 -22.58 -16.84
C SER A 41 -1.31 -21.86 -17.00
N ALA A 42 -2.02 -22.09 -18.11
CA ALA A 42 -3.37 -21.56 -18.34
C ALA A 42 -4.41 -22.14 -17.36
N VAL A 43 -4.33 -23.43 -17.02
CA VAL A 43 -5.24 -24.09 -16.06
C VAL A 43 -4.90 -23.71 -14.61
N THR A 44 -3.61 -23.49 -14.30
CA THR A 44 -3.19 -22.98 -12.98
C THR A 44 -3.58 -21.52 -12.79
N SER A 45 -3.57 -20.68 -13.83
CA SER A 45 -4.10 -19.31 -13.78
C SER A 45 -5.62 -19.23 -13.81
N ILE A 46 -6.32 -20.24 -14.37
CA ILE A 46 -7.77 -20.39 -14.23
C ILE A 46 -8.15 -20.84 -12.81
N LEU A 47 -7.27 -21.56 -12.10
CA LEU A 47 -7.48 -21.98 -10.71
C LEU A 47 -7.02 -20.92 -9.69
N ALA A 48 -5.90 -20.24 -9.95
CA ALA A 48 -5.41 -19.08 -9.21
C ALA A 48 -6.27 -17.86 -9.55
N GLY A 49 -7.36 -17.70 -8.81
CA GLY A 49 -8.31 -16.61 -9.01
C GLY A 49 -9.77 -16.98 -8.71
N ASN A 50 -10.06 -18.23 -8.36
CA ASN A 50 -11.44 -18.67 -8.10
C ASN A 50 -11.87 -18.50 -6.64
N THR A 51 -10.92 -18.49 -5.70
CA THR A 51 -11.24 -18.21 -4.29
C THR A 51 -10.86 -16.79 -3.92
N THR A 52 -11.49 -16.27 -2.87
CA THR A 52 -11.11 -14.98 -2.29
C THR A 52 -9.68 -15.01 -1.75
N GLU A 53 -9.21 -16.15 -1.24
CA GLU A 53 -7.85 -16.33 -0.77
C GLU A 53 -6.82 -16.24 -1.90
N ASP A 54 -7.08 -16.90 -3.04
CA ASP A 54 -6.20 -16.77 -4.23
C ASP A 54 -6.10 -15.31 -4.69
N LYS A 55 -7.20 -14.54 -4.61
CA LYS A 55 -7.22 -13.11 -4.96
C LYS A 55 -6.44 -12.25 -3.97
N ILE A 56 -6.43 -12.59 -2.69
CA ILE A 56 -5.60 -11.93 -1.67
C ILE A 56 -4.12 -12.22 -1.97
N ASP A 57 -3.77 -13.48 -2.21
CA ASP A 57 -2.40 -13.86 -2.57
C ASP A 57 -1.93 -13.15 -3.85
N ALA A 58 -2.81 -13.08 -4.86
CA ALA A 58 -2.50 -12.44 -6.13
C ALA A 58 -2.22 -10.94 -6.01
N ILE A 59 -2.97 -10.21 -5.19
CA ILE A 59 -2.80 -8.75 -5.04
C ILE A 59 -1.68 -8.37 -4.05
N SER A 60 -1.30 -9.27 -3.14
CA SER A 60 -0.36 -8.98 -2.05
C SER A 60 0.99 -8.42 -2.52
N PRO A 61 1.65 -8.95 -3.57
CA PRO A 61 2.93 -8.40 -4.03
C PRO A 61 2.85 -6.94 -4.50
N TYR A 62 1.75 -6.55 -5.16
CA TYR A 62 1.55 -5.15 -5.58
C TYR A 62 1.28 -4.24 -4.38
N LEU A 63 0.51 -4.73 -3.41
CA LEU A 63 0.25 -4.01 -2.16
C LEU A 63 1.52 -3.82 -1.33
N ASP A 64 2.39 -4.82 -1.29
CA ASP A 64 3.69 -4.73 -0.60
C ASP A 64 4.60 -3.72 -1.30
N ALA A 65 4.66 -3.73 -2.63
CA ALA A 65 5.40 -2.73 -3.41
C ALA A 65 4.92 -1.30 -3.13
N THR A 66 3.59 -1.06 -3.13
CA THR A 66 3.03 0.26 -2.80
C THR A 66 3.32 0.65 -1.36
N ASN A 67 3.15 -0.26 -0.40
CA ASN A 67 3.38 0.01 1.02
C ASN A 67 4.85 0.32 1.31
N ASN A 68 5.78 -0.45 0.75
CA ASN A 68 7.22 -0.24 0.92
C ASN A 68 7.62 1.14 0.39
N TYR A 69 7.18 1.48 -0.81
CA TYR A 69 7.47 2.78 -1.41
C TYR A 69 6.84 3.93 -0.62
N ASN A 70 5.54 3.86 -0.32
CA ASN A 70 4.84 4.90 0.43
C ASN A 70 5.41 5.08 1.84
N HIS A 71 5.87 3.99 2.49
CA HIS A 71 6.56 4.08 3.77
C HIS A 71 7.85 4.91 3.67
N VAL A 72 8.66 4.72 2.62
CA VAL A 72 9.87 5.52 2.38
C VAL A 72 9.52 6.98 2.15
N ILE A 73 8.53 7.25 1.27
CA ILE A 73 8.08 8.62 0.98
C ILE A 73 7.67 9.34 2.26
N VAL A 74 6.78 8.74 3.06
CA VAL A 74 6.29 9.36 4.31
C VAL A 74 7.40 9.54 5.33
N THR A 75 8.27 8.55 5.50
CA THR A 75 9.31 8.56 6.53
C THR A 75 10.41 9.59 6.22
N PHE A 76 10.76 9.75 4.95
CA PHE A 76 11.87 10.59 4.50
C PHE A 76 11.45 11.87 3.78
N ASP A 77 10.16 12.22 3.80
CA ASP A 77 9.63 13.43 3.16
C ASP A 77 10.36 14.71 3.58
N PHE A 78 10.74 14.80 4.86
CA PHE A 78 11.50 15.92 5.41
C PHE A 78 12.84 16.18 4.71
N ALA A 79 13.38 15.20 3.98
CA ALA A 79 14.62 15.30 3.21
C ALA A 79 14.37 15.25 1.70
N ILE A 80 13.41 14.41 1.26
CA ILE A 80 13.06 14.24 -0.16
C ILE A 80 12.44 15.53 -0.72
N SER A 81 11.40 16.07 -0.08
CA SER A 81 10.70 17.26 -0.57
C SER A 81 11.63 18.47 -0.70
N PRO A 82 12.46 18.83 0.30
CA PRO A 82 13.42 19.92 0.15
C PRO A 82 14.47 19.68 -0.94
N SER A 83 14.89 18.43 -1.16
CA SER A 83 15.85 18.10 -2.23
C SER A 83 15.24 18.37 -3.61
N LEU A 84 13.99 17.97 -3.82
CA LEU A 84 13.24 18.21 -5.05
C LEU A 84 12.95 19.70 -5.28
N GLU A 85 12.56 20.43 -4.24
CA GLU A 85 12.34 21.88 -4.31
C GLU A 85 13.62 22.62 -4.74
N LYS A 86 14.76 22.26 -4.15
CA LYS A 86 16.07 22.83 -4.51
C LYS A 86 16.50 22.49 -5.93
N MET A 87 16.21 21.27 -6.41
CA MET A 87 16.42 20.91 -7.81
C MET A 87 15.61 21.81 -8.74
N ARG A 88 14.33 22.07 -8.42
CA ARG A 88 13.46 22.92 -9.22
C ARG A 88 13.85 24.40 -9.17
N SER A 89 14.36 24.89 -8.04
CA SER A 89 14.82 26.28 -7.91
C SER A 89 16.21 26.52 -8.51
N GLY A 90 16.95 25.45 -8.85
CA GLY A 90 18.33 25.53 -9.31
C GLY A 90 19.35 25.81 -8.20
N GLU A 91 18.94 25.65 -6.93
CA GLU A 91 19.85 25.81 -5.79
C GLU A 91 20.95 24.74 -5.83
N ARG A 92 22.21 25.17 -5.66
CA ARG A 92 23.37 24.26 -5.59
C ARG A 92 23.35 23.50 -4.27
N GLN A 93 23.15 22.19 -4.34
CA GLN A 93 23.06 21.31 -3.18
C GLN A 93 24.38 20.58 -2.93
N THR A 94 24.79 20.34 -1.69
CA THR A 94 25.98 19.50 -1.41
C THR A 94 25.64 18.03 -1.14
N SER A 95 24.34 17.71 -1.07
CA SER A 95 23.75 16.39 -0.84
C SER A 95 22.34 16.38 -1.42
N ILE A 96 21.83 15.19 -1.75
CA ILE A 96 20.44 15.00 -2.17
C ILE A 96 19.82 13.82 -1.42
N SER A 97 18.51 13.82 -1.31
CA SER A 97 17.70 12.66 -0.91
C SER A 97 16.60 12.48 -1.94
N LEU A 98 16.52 11.28 -2.52
CA LEU A 98 15.55 10.93 -3.55
C LEU A 98 14.69 9.75 -3.09
N PRO A 99 13.49 9.55 -3.66
CA PRO A 99 12.74 8.33 -3.46
C PRO A 99 13.52 7.08 -3.88
N HIS A 100 13.28 5.95 -3.21
CA HIS A 100 13.95 4.67 -3.51
C HIS A 100 13.35 3.98 -4.75
N PHE A 101 13.52 4.58 -5.93
CA PHE A 101 12.95 4.09 -7.20
C PHE A 101 13.47 2.71 -7.60
N ALA A 102 14.73 2.39 -7.32
CA ALA A 102 15.28 1.07 -7.61
C ALA A 102 14.60 -0.05 -6.81
N ALA A 103 14.23 0.23 -5.55
CA ALA A 103 13.48 -0.72 -4.72
C ALA A 103 12.06 -0.92 -5.26
N LEU A 104 11.34 0.16 -5.56
CA LEU A 104 10.00 0.07 -6.17
C LEU A 104 10.04 -0.68 -7.51
N LYS A 105 11.03 -0.38 -8.36
CA LYS A 105 11.20 -1.07 -9.65
C LYS A 105 11.34 -2.57 -9.44
N LYS A 106 12.23 -2.98 -8.54
CA LYS A 106 12.48 -4.38 -8.21
C LYS A 106 11.20 -5.06 -7.69
N ASP A 107 10.51 -4.45 -6.72
CA ASP A 107 9.30 -5.02 -6.13
C ASP A 107 8.19 -5.20 -7.19
N LEU A 108 8.06 -4.25 -8.14
CA LEU A 108 7.12 -4.38 -9.26
C LEU A 108 7.54 -5.45 -10.27
N GLU A 109 8.83 -5.56 -10.62
CA GLU A 109 9.33 -6.63 -11.49
C GLU A 109 9.08 -8.02 -10.87
N GLU A 110 9.29 -8.16 -9.56
CA GLU A 110 8.99 -9.39 -8.81
C GLU A 110 7.48 -9.69 -8.78
N ALA A 111 6.65 -8.67 -8.57
CA ALA A 111 5.19 -8.82 -8.63
C ALA A 111 4.71 -9.25 -10.03
N ARG A 112 5.25 -8.65 -11.10
CA ARG A 112 4.94 -9.01 -12.50
C ARG A 112 5.44 -10.40 -12.87
N ALA A 113 6.55 -10.85 -12.31
CA ALA A 113 7.10 -12.18 -12.54
C ALA A 113 6.39 -13.28 -11.73
N ASN A 114 5.61 -12.92 -10.72
CA ASN A 114 4.92 -13.89 -9.87
C ASN A 114 3.72 -14.53 -10.61
N PRO A 115 3.74 -15.86 -10.88
CA PRO A 115 2.68 -16.54 -11.62
C PRO A 115 1.34 -16.59 -10.87
N LYS A 116 1.32 -16.30 -9.56
CA LYS A 116 0.09 -16.18 -8.77
C LYS A 116 -0.55 -14.79 -8.89
N SER A 117 0.21 -13.78 -9.32
CA SER A 117 -0.25 -12.39 -9.39
C SER A 117 -0.52 -11.97 -10.84
N ALA A 118 0.40 -12.31 -11.75
CA ALA A 118 0.34 -11.93 -13.14
C ALA A 118 -0.93 -12.46 -13.82
N GLY A 119 -1.67 -11.58 -14.49
CA GLY A 119 -2.87 -11.90 -15.24
C GLY A 119 -4.16 -11.98 -14.41
N VAL A 120 -4.07 -12.00 -13.07
CA VAL A 120 -5.26 -12.06 -12.19
C VAL A 120 -5.98 -10.70 -12.16
N PHE A 121 -5.22 -9.62 -12.01
CA PHE A 121 -5.73 -8.24 -12.03
C PHE A 121 -5.09 -7.47 -13.20
N GLN A 122 -5.66 -7.64 -14.40
CA GLN A 122 -5.09 -7.10 -15.64
C GLN A 122 -4.97 -5.57 -15.65
N ASP A 123 -5.81 -4.88 -14.88
CA ASP A 123 -5.73 -3.43 -14.69
C ASP A 123 -4.55 -3.03 -13.80
N ILE A 124 -4.30 -3.73 -12.69
CA ILE A 124 -3.09 -3.53 -11.88
C ILE A 124 -1.85 -3.80 -12.72
N ASP A 125 -1.83 -4.91 -13.46
CA ASP A 125 -0.74 -5.29 -14.36
C ASP A 125 -0.42 -4.17 -15.36
N ALA A 126 -1.45 -3.61 -16.01
CA ALA A 126 -1.29 -2.56 -17.00
C ALA A 126 -0.71 -1.27 -16.39
N GLU A 127 -1.19 -0.84 -15.23
CA GLU A 127 -0.64 0.35 -14.57
C GLU A 127 0.77 0.11 -14.02
N ALA A 128 1.07 -1.09 -13.52
CA ALA A 128 2.41 -1.47 -13.09
C ALA A 128 3.41 -1.41 -14.26
N ASP A 129 3.02 -1.89 -15.45
CA ASP A 129 3.84 -1.85 -16.65
C ASP A 129 4.14 -0.39 -17.10
N GLU A 130 3.18 0.54 -16.96
CA GLU A 130 3.40 1.97 -17.23
C GLU A 130 4.35 2.62 -16.21
N VAL A 131 4.24 2.28 -14.93
CA VAL A 131 5.17 2.73 -13.88
C VAL A 131 6.58 2.19 -14.15
N LEU A 132 6.72 0.90 -14.45
CA LEU A 132 7.99 0.24 -14.76
C LEU A 132 8.69 0.88 -15.96
N LYS A 133 7.93 1.26 -17.00
CA LYS A 133 8.47 1.94 -18.18
C LYS A 133 9.17 3.24 -17.82
N ILE A 134 8.64 4.01 -16.87
CA ILE A 134 9.27 5.26 -16.39
C ILE A 134 10.46 4.93 -15.49
N LEU A 135 10.30 3.96 -14.59
CA LEU A 135 11.36 3.53 -13.66
C LEU A 135 12.61 2.99 -14.35
N ASN A 136 12.48 2.45 -15.57
CA ASN A 136 13.62 1.99 -16.36
C ASN A 136 14.66 3.09 -16.64
N ASP A 137 14.21 4.34 -16.79
CA ASP A 137 15.09 5.50 -16.96
C ASP A 137 15.31 6.25 -15.64
N LEU A 138 14.27 6.39 -14.82
CA LEU A 138 14.31 7.20 -13.60
C LEU A 138 15.18 6.59 -12.50
N ALA A 139 15.08 5.28 -12.27
CA ALA A 139 15.84 4.62 -11.20
C ALA A 139 17.36 4.70 -11.39
N PRO A 140 17.96 4.32 -12.54
CA PRO A 140 19.40 4.42 -12.72
C PRO A 140 19.90 5.88 -12.74
N LEU A 141 19.06 6.83 -13.19
CA LEU A 141 19.40 8.24 -13.10
C LEU A 141 19.47 8.74 -11.66
N ALA A 142 18.51 8.33 -10.80
CA ALA A 142 18.51 8.67 -9.39
C ALA A 142 19.77 8.14 -8.67
N GLU A 143 20.12 6.86 -8.87
CA GLU A 143 21.32 6.25 -8.30
C GLU A 143 22.61 6.97 -8.76
N LYS A 144 22.66 7.38 -10.03
CA LYS A 144 23.77 8.15 -10.58
C LYS A 144 23.88 9.54 -9.91
N MET A 145 22.75 10.21 -9.69
CA MET A 145 22.72 11.48 -8.97
C MET A 145 23.21 11.31 -7.54
N GLU A 146 22.73 10.31 -6.81
CA GLU A 146 23.16 10.03 -5.43
C GLU A 146 24.66 9.74 -5.36
N SER A 147 25.17 8.93 -6.28
CA SER A 147 26.61 8.64 -6.41
C SER A 147 27.45 9.89 -6.67
N TYR A 148 26.96 10.81 -7.51
CA TYR A 148 27.63 12.08 -7.80
C TYR A 148 27.76 12.97 -6.55
N TYR A 149 26.69 13.11 -5.77
CA TYR A 149 26.75 13.90 -4.53
C TYR A 149 27.57 13.22 -3.44
N SER A 150 27.45 11.90 -3.29
CA SER A 150 28.23 11.10 -2.33
C SER A 150 29.74 11.17 -2.59
N SER A 151 30.14 11.11 -3.87
CA SER A 151 31.54 11.28 -4.30
C SER A 151 32.03 12.73 -4.31
N LYS A 152 31.15 13.69 -3.99
CA LYS A 152 31.42 15.14 -4.06
C LYS A 152 31.86 15.61 -5.46
N GLY A 153 31.30 15.02 -6.52
CA GLY A 153 31.60 15.39 -7.91
C GLY A 153 31.43 16.88 -8.20
N TYR A 154 30.53 17.55 -7.49
CA TYR A 154 30.32 19.01 -7.60
C TYR A 154 31.54 19.87 -7.28
N LEU A 155 32.53 19.34 -6.54
CA LEU A 155 33.78 20.05 -6.28
C LEU A 155 34.72 20.06 -7.49
N THR A 156 34.53 19.16 -8.46
CA THR A 156 35.43 18.99 -9.60
C THR A 156 34.89 19.60 -10.89
N ASP A 157 33.55 19.71 -11.02
CA ASP A 157 32.89 20.15 -12.26
C ASP A 157 32.02 21.41 -12.09
N ASP A 158 32.11 22.09 -10.93
CA ASP A 158 31.28 23.25 -10.58
C ASP A 158 29.79 23.03 -10.87
N TYR A 159 29.27 21.85 -10.49
CA TYR A 159 27.87 21.46 -10.64
C TYR A 159 27.40 21.22 -12.09
N ALA A 160 28.31 21.11 -13.07
CA ALA A 160 27.92 20.89 -14.46
C ALA A 160 27.13 19.57 -14.65
N ALA A 161 27.60 18.45 -14.09
CA ALA A 161 26.89 17.18 -14.19
C ALA A 161 25.59 17.20 -13.37
N ALA A 162 25.57 17.87 -12.21
CA ALA A 162 24.35 18.04 -11.41
C ALA A 162 23.25 18.74 -12.23
N ALA A 163 23.58 19.83 -12.91
CA ALA A 163 22.64 20.56 -13.76
C ALA A 163 22.11 19.68 -14.90
N GLN A 164 23.00 18.93 -15.57
CA GLN A 164 22.61 18.03 -16.66
C GLN A 164 21.69 16.89 -16.19
N MET A 165 21.99 16.27 -15.05
CA MET A 165 21.17 15.18 -14.50
C MET A 165 19.83 15.70 -13.97
N THR A 166 19.81 16.86 -13.31
CA THR A 166 18.58 17.50 -12.84
C THR A 166 17.63 17.80 -13.99
N ALA A 167 18.16 18.29 -15.12
CA ALA A 167 17.36 18.55 -16.33
C ALA A 167 16.75 17.29 -16.96
N GLN A 168 17.35 16.12 -16.75
CA GLN A 168 16.81 14.82 -17.18
C GLN A 168 15.85 14.23 -16.14
N TYR A 169 16.16 14.43 -14.86
CA TYR A 169 15.44 13.85 -13.73
C TYR A 169 14.06 14.45 -13.55
N LEU A 170 13.94 15.79 -13.53
CA LEU A 170 12.67 16.46 -13.24
C LEU A 170 11.54 16.06 -14.22
N PRO A 171 11.75 16.00 -15.55
CA PRO A 171 10.71 15.55 -16.47
C PRO A 171 10.30 14.08 -16.31
N LEU A 172 11.22 13.20 -15.88
CA LEU A 172 10.90 11.81 -15.59
C LEU A 172 10.12 11.69 -14.29
N TYR A 173 10.52 12.43 -13.26
CA TYR A 173 9.82 12.50 -11.98
C TYR A 173 8.40 13.08 -12.13
N ASP A 174 8.24 14.14 -12.93
CA ASP A 174 6.94 14.74 -13.23
C ASP A 174 5.98 13.80 -13.97
N LYS A 175 6.51 12.81 -14.70
CA LYS A 175 5.71 11.73 -15.31
C LYS A 175 5.44 10.59 -14.35
N PHE A 176 6.40 10.29 -13.48
CA PHE A 176 6.32 9.20 -12.52
C PHE A 176 5.20 9.44 -11.52
N GLU A 177 5.12 10.62 -10.89
CA GLU A 177 4.12 10.91 -9.85
C GLU A 177 2.68 10.56 -10.28
N PRO A 178 2.13 11.09 -11.39
CA PRO A 178 0.77 10.76 -11.79
C PRO A 178 0.60 9.29 -12.25
N ALA A 179 1.64 8.66 -12.80
CA ALA A 179 1.58 7.24 -13.18
C ALA A 179 1.53 6.34 -11.94
N TYR A 180 2.36 6.65 -10.93
CA TYR A 180 2.36 5.97 -9.65
C TYR A 180 1.05 6.18 -8.89
N ASP A 181 0.52 7.40 -8.85
CA ASP A 181 -0.77 7.70 -8.19
C ASP A 181 -1.91 6.89 -8.80
N LYS A 182 -1.92 6.74 -10.12
CA LYS A 182 -2.90 5.91 -10.83
C LYS A 182 -2.74 4.44 -10.48
N PHE A 183 -1.52 3.92 -10.48
CA PHE A 183 -1.22 2.54 -10.07
C PHE A 183 -1.66 2.26 -8.63
N ASP A 184 -1.25 3.11 -7.67
CA ASP A 184 -1.61 2.98 -6.25
C ASP A 184 -3.13 3.03 -6.02
N ALA A 185 -3.83 3.90 -6.75
CA ALA A 185 -5.29 3.99 -6.69
C ALA A 185 -5.97 2.69 -7.19
N VAL A 186 -5.49 2.10 -8.30
CA VAL A 186 -6.04 0.84 -8.84
C VAL A 186 -5.77 -0.32 -7.88
N VAL A 187 -4.55 -0.43 -7.35
CA VAL A 187 -4.20 -1.45 -6.32
C VAL A 187 -5.11 -1.30 -5.10
N THR A 188 -5.28 -0.08 -4.59
CA THR A 188 -6.12 0.20 -3.41
C THR A 188 -7.58 -0.16 -3.67
N ALA A 189 -8.13 0.20 -4.83
CA ALA A 189 -9.50 -0.12 -5.20
C ALA A 189 -9.74 -1.64 -5.28
N ARG A 190 -8.87 -2.37 -5.98
CA ARG A 190 -8.97 -3.84 -6.09
C ARG A 190 -8.78 -4.52 -4.75
N PHE A 191 -7.87 -4.03 -3.93
CA PHE A 191 -7.65 -4.58 -2.61
C PHE A 191 -8.89 -4.42 -1.72
N LYS A 192 -9.56 -3.26 -1.79
CA LYS A 192 -10.83 -3.05 -1.10
C LYS A 192 -11.92 -4.01 -1.57
N GLU A 193 -12.06 -4.25 -2.88
CA GLU A 193 -13.00 -5.24 -3.42
C GLU A 193 -12.74 -6.64 -2.88
N VAL A 194 -11.47 -7.07 -2.88
CA VAL A 194 -11.05 -8.37 -2.36
C VAL A 194 -11.33 -8.49 -0.86
N ARG A 195 -11.07 -7.43 -0.08
CA ARG A 195 -11.37 -7.41 1.36
C ARG A 195 -12.88 -7.45 1.66
N LEU A 196 -13.71 -6.83 0.83
CA LEU A 196 -15.16 -6.93 0.97
C LEU A 196 -15.65 -8.35 0.67
N ALA A 197 -15.10 -9.01 -0.34
CA ALA A 197 -15.41 -10.43 -0.60
C ALA A 197 -14.99 -11.31 0.59
N GLN A 198 -13.81 -11.05 1.17
CA GLN A 198 -13.30 -11.80 2.32
C GLN A 198 -14.18 -11.61 3.56
N LEU A 199 -14.69 -10.40 3.78
CA LEU A 199 -15.64 -10.12 4.85
C LEU A 199 -16.91 -10.97 4.72
N GLU A 200 -17.46 -11.06 3.51
CA GLU A 200 -18.65 -11.88 3.25
C GLU A 200 -18.38 -13.38 3.46
N ASP A 201 -17.21 -13.87 3.08
CA ASP A 201 -16.82 -15.27 3.31
C ASP A 201 -16.64 -15.55 4.81
N MET A 202 -15.96 -14.68 5.56
CA MET A 202 -15.84 -14.80 7.03
C MET A 202 -17.21 -14.81 7.73
N ARG A 203 -18.16 -14.00 7.28
CA ARG A 203 -19.54 -14.00 7.80
C ARG A 203 -20.24 -15.34 7.56
N LYS A 204 -20.12 -15.91 6.36
CA LYS A 204 -20.69 -17.24 6.02
C LYS A 204 -20.04 -18.37 6.82
N GLU A 205 -18.74 -18.27 7.08
CA GLU A 205 -17.95 -19.21 7.89
C GLU A 205 -18.23 -19.08 9.41
N GLY A 206 -18.99 -18.07 9.83
CA GLY A 206 -19.28 -17.82 11.25
C GLY A 206 -18.09 -17.22 12.04
N ARG A 207 -17.06 -16.73 11.34
CA ARG A 207 -15.87 -16.07 11.93
C ARG A 207 -16.19 -14.64 12.35
N THR A 208 -17.00 -14.52 13.40
CA THR A 208 -17.64 -13.28 13.82
C THR A 208 -16.63 -12.20 14.22
N ASN A 209 -15.58 -12.55 14.98
CA ASN A 209 -14.60 -11.58 15.44
C ASN A 209 -13.68 -11.13 14.30
N ALA A 210 -13.24 -12.05 13.44
CA ALA A 210 -12.48 -11.70 12.24
C ALA A 210 -13.28 -10.81 11.29
N ALA A 211 -14.56 -11.12 11.04
CA ALA A 211 -15.44 -10.30 10.23
C ALA A 211 -15.61 -8.89 10.82
N ASN A 212 -15.90 -8.78 12.12
CA ASN A 212 -16.03 -7.48 12.80
C ASN A 212 -14.74 -6.65 12.70
N PHE A 213 -13.58 -7.29 12.85
CA PHE A 213 -12.29 -6.61 12.75
C PHE A 213 -11.97 -6.15 11.32
N LEU A 214 -12.25 -6.99 10.33
CA LEU A 214 -12.05 -6.64 8.93
C LEU A 214 -12.98 -5.49 8.52
N GLU A 215 -14.26 -5.55 8.89
CA GLU A 215 -15.21 -4.47 8.64
C GLU A 215 -14.79 -3.16 9.33
N LEU A 216 -14.34 -3.24 10.59
CA LEU A 216 -13.80 -2.08 11.31
C LEU A 216 -12.63 -1.45 10.57
N SER A 217 -11.72 -2.28 10.05
CA SER A 217 -10.54 -1.81 9.32
C SER A 217 -10.92 -1.12 8.01
N ILE A 218 -11.91 -1.68 7.27
CA ILE A 218 -12.48 -1.07 6.06
C ILE A 218 -13.08 0.30 6.39
N LYS A 219 -13.92 0.40 7.42
CA LYS A 219 -14.54 1.68 7.80
C LYS A 219 -13.54 2.70 8.32
N THR A 220 -12.49 2.25 9.03
CA THR A 220 -11.41 3.13 9.49
C THR A 220 -10.64 3.72 8.31
N ARG A 221 -10.34 2.92 7.28
CA ARG A 221 -9.74 3.42 6.04
C ARG A 221 -10.68 4.37 5.30
N ASP A 222 -11.97 4.04 5.17
CA ASP A 222 -12.94 4.95 4.56
C ASP A 222 -13.00 6.31 5.26
N LEU A 223 -12.81 6.35 6.58
CA LEU A 223 -12.75 7.61 7.33
C LEU A 223 -11.48 8.38 6.96
N ALA A 224 -10.33 7.71 6.86
CA ALA A 224 -9.08 8.33 6.42
C ALA A 224 -9.18 8.87 4.99
N ASP A 225 -9.80 8.13 4.07
CA ASP A 225 -10.03 8.57 2.67
C ASP A 225 -10.89 9.84 2.60
N MET A 226 -11.68 10.16 3.64
CA MET A 226 -12.41 11.44 3.66
C MET A 226 -11.47 12.64 3.71
N LEU A 227 -10.22 12.50 4.19
CA LEU A 227 -9.21 13.56 4.24
C LEU A 227 -8.84 14.10 2.86
N ASP A 228 -9.00 13.27 1.82
CA ASP A 228 -8.72 13.66 0.44
C ASP A 228 -9.77 14.64 -0.12
N ASN A 229 -10.90 14.82 0.57
CA ASN A 229 -11.92 15.79 0.17
C ASN A 229 -11.62 17.17 0.76
N GLU A 230 -11.59 18.20 -0.10
CA GLU A 230 -11.46 19.60 0.31
C GLU A 230 -12.56 20.03 1.31
N ASN A 231 -13.77 19.46 1.17
CA ASN A 231 -14.91 19.73 2.04
C ASN A 231 -15.46 18.43 2.63
N ILE A 232 -15.01 18.10 3.84
CA ILE A 232 -15.50 16.94 4.58
C ILE A 232 -16.94 17.17 5.05
N ASP A 233 -17.86 16.29 4.66
CA ASP A 233 -19.18 16.19 5.28
C ASP A 233 -19.05 15.70 6.73
N LYS A 234 -19.22 16.64 7.67
CA LYS A 234 -19.11 16.39 9.10
C LYS A 234 -20.12 15.38 9.62
N ALA A 235 -21.33 15.37 9.07
CA ALA A 235 -22.37 14.46 9.50
C ALA A 235 -22.08 13.03 9.03
N ALA A 236 -21.62 12.88 7.78
CA ALA A 236 -21.20 11.59 7.26
C ALA A 236 -19.97 11.04 8.00
N ALA A 237 -19.01 11.90 8.33
CA ALA A 237 -17.84 11.53 9.11
C ALA A 237 -18.21 11.02 10.51
N GLU A 238 -19.07 11.75 11.24
CA GLU A 238 -19.50 11.33 12.58
C GLU A 238 -20.37 10.07 12.56
N ALA A 239 -21.22 9.89 11.53
CA ALA A 239 -21.94 8.63 11.33
C ALA A 239 -20.96 7.46 11.16
N LYS A 240 -19.92 7.62 10.34
CA LYS A 240 -18.88 6.61 10.13
C LYS A 240 -18.08 6.33 11.42
N ILE A 241 -17.73 7.37 12.18
CA ILE A 241 -17.07 7.22 13.49
C ILE A 241 -17.98 6.44 14.47
N THR A 242 -19.29 6.64 14.41
CA THR A 242 -20.24 5.89 15.24
C THR A 242 -20.20 4.39 14.91
N GLU A 243 -20.27 4.04 13.62
CA GLU A 243 -20.15 2.64 13.16
C GLU A 243 -18.80 2.01 13.57
N ILE A 244 -17.70 2.77 13.44
CA ILE A 244 -16.35 2.34 13.87
C ILE A 244 -16.34 2.03 15.38
N ASN A 245 -16.91 2.90 16.22
CA ASN A 245 -16.96 2.69 17.67
C ASN A 245 -17.81 1.46 18.04
N GLU A 246 -18.94 1.26 17.36
CA GLU A 246 -19.81 0.09 17.57
C GLU A 246 -19.11 -1.22 17.23
N LEU A 247 -18.34 -1.26 16.14
CA LEU A 247 -17.54 -2.44 15.76
C LEU A 247 -16.35 -2.65 16.70
N ALA A 248 -15.64 -1.58 17.08
CA ALA A 248 -14.52 -1.65 18.02
C ALA A 248 -14.94 -2.21 19.39
N ALA A 249 -16.18 -1.91 19.83
CA ALA A 249 -16.75 -2.46 21.06
C ALA A 249 -17.02 -3.97 21.00
N LYS A 250 -17.21 -4.54 19.81
CA LYS A 250 -17.41 -5.98 19.60
C LYS A 250 -16.11 -6.77 19.56
N LEU A 251 -14.96 -6.11 19.45
CA LEU A 251 -13.67 -6.80 19.36
C LEU A 251 -13.28 -7.46 20.69
N PRO A 252 -12.74 -8.69 20.63
CA PRO A 252 -12.31 -9.41 21.82
C PRO A 252 -11.20 -8.67 22.56
N ASP A 253 -11.15 -8.86 23.88
CA ASP A 253 -10.06 -8.33 24.70
C ASP A 253 -8.91 -9.34 24.75
N ILE A 254 -7.96 -9.17 23.83
CA ILE A 254 -6.79 -10.04 23.66
C ILE A 254 -5.52 -9.21 23.49
N PRO A 255 -4.35 -9.73 23.91
CA PRO A 255 -3.08 -9.02 23.79
C PRO A 255 -2.76 -8.52 22.38
N ALA A 256 -3.15 -9.26 21.34
CA ALA A 256 -2.93 -8.89 19.95
C ALA A 256 -3.63 -7.58 19.54
N LEU A 257 -4.67 -7.16 20.26
CA LEU A 257 -5.43 -5.92 20.01
C LEU A 257 -5.10 -4.79 21.01
N ALA A 258 -4.15 -5.00 21.93
CA ALA A 258 -3.85 -4.06 23.01
C ALA A 258 -3.42 -2.66 22.52
N SER A 259 -2.63 -2.62 21.44
CA SER A 259 -2.17 -1.36 20.83
C SER A 259 -3.17 -0.79 19.82
N TYR A 260 -4.06 -1.63 19.29
CA TYR A 260 -4.99 -1.23 18.21
C TYR A 260 -6.06 -0.24 18.70
N LYS A 261 -6.78 -0.57 19.78
CA LYS A 261 -7.88 0.28 20.30
C LYS A 261 -7.39 1.69 20.70
N PRO A 262 -6.27 1.87 21.42
CA PRO A 262 -5.74 3.20 21.72
C PRO A 262 -5.33 3.99 20.47
N ASN A 263 -4.71 3.34 19.48
CA ASN A 263 -4.32 4.00 18.24
C ASN A 263 -5.56 4.43 17.42
N LEU A 264 -6.58 3.58 17.35
CA LEU A 264 -7.84 3.90 16.69
C LEU A 264 -8.50 5.13 17.32
N ASN A 265 -8.56 5.19 18.66
CA ASN A 265 -9.10 6.35 19.38
C ASN A 265 -8.29 7.63 19.12
N ARG A 266 -6.96 7.53 19.04
CA ARG A 266 -6.10 8.68 18.72
C ARG A 266 -6.37 9.19 17.30
N PHE A 267 -6.48 8.30 16.32
CA PHE A 267 -6.84 8.66 14.95
C PHE A 267 -8.24 9.30 14.85
N ILE A 268 -9.25 8.75 15.51
CA ILE A 268 -10.59 9.36 15.55
C ILE A 268 -10.53 10.76 16.17
N GLY A 269 -9.75 10.93 17.24
CA GLY A 269 -9.55 12.21 17.91
C GLY A 269 -8.90 13.24 16.99
N SER A 270 -7.78 12.91 16.35
CA SER A 270 -7.09 13.83 15.43
C SER A 270 -7.93 14.12 14.18
N PHE A 271 -8.66 13.14 13.66
CA PHE A 271 -9.60 13.36 12.55
C PHE A 271 -10.68 14.38 12.91
N ARG A 272 -11.28 14.28 14.11
CA ARG A 272 -12.25 15.28 14.60
C ARG A 272 -11.64 16.67 14.75
N SER A 273 -10.42 16.75 15.30
CA SER A 273 -9.67 18.00 15.42
C SER A 273 -9.40 18.62 14.03
N TYR A 274 -9.04 17.82 13.03
CA TYR A 274 -8.85 18.28 11.65
C TYR A 274 -10.15 18.81 11.05
N VAL A 275 -11.26 18.09 11.18
CA VAL A 275 -12.59 18.54 10.72
C VAL A 275 -13.05 19.82 11.46
N ALA A 276 -12.57 20.06 12.67
CA ALA A 276 -12.77 21.31 13.43
C ALA A 276 -11.80 22.44 13.02
N GLY A 277 -10.79 22.17 12.20
CA GLY A 277 -9.79 23.12 11.75
C GLY A 277 -8.66 23.37 12.75
N THR A 278 -8.40 22.42 13.67
CA THR A 278 -7.45 22.58 14.77
C THR A 278 -6.29 21.57 14.75
N GLU A 279 -6.16 20.77 13.70
CA GLU A 279 -5.11 19.75 13.55
C GLU A 279 -4.46 19.86 12.18
N ASP A 280 -3.17 19.53 12.10
CA ASP A 280 -2.48 19.37 10.83
C ASP A 280 -2.92 18.06 10.16
N PRO A 281 -3.26 18.05 8.85
CA PRO A 281 -3.64 16.82 8.16
C PRO A 281 -2.55 15.74 8.24
N ASN A 282 -1.26 16.11 8.27
CA ASN A 282 -0.15 15.16 8.40
C ASN A 282 -0.15 14.46 9.77
N ASP A 283 -0.55 15.16 10.84
CA ASP A 283 -0.70 14.54 12.17
C ASP A 283 -1.86 13.54 12.17
N VAL A 284 -2.94 13.80 11.42
CA VAL A 284 -4.03 12.83 11.25
C VAL A 284 -3.53 11.58 10.52
N ILE A 285 -2.79 11.77 9.43
CA ILE A 285 -2.22 10.66 8.64
C ILE A 285 -1.21 9.84 9.45
N ASP A 286 -0.35 10.46 10.26
CA ASP A 286 0.59 9.76 11.13
C ASP A 286 -0.13 8.89 12.19
N ASN A 287 -1.26 9.40 12.71
CA ASN A 287 -2.12 8.65 13.63
C ASN A 287 -2.83 7.49 12.93
N PHE A 288 -3.35 7.70 11.72
CA PHE A 288 -3.91 6.62 10.89
C PHE A 288 -2.87 5.53 10.60
N ASN A 289 -1.66 5.92 10.18
CA ASN A 289 -0.54 5.03 9.94
C ASN A 289 -0.12 4.24 11.20
N SER A 290 -0.41 4.75 12.39
CA SER A 290 -0.21 4.03 13.66
C SER A 290 -1.28 2.96 13.91
N VAL A 291 -2.53 3.22 13.49
CA VAL A 291 -3.61 2.19 13.48
C VAL A 291 -3.22 1.04 12.55
N VAL A 292 -2.82 1.39 11.33
CA VAL A 292 -2.32 0.46 10.32
C VAL A 292 -1.22 -0.45 10.88
N ARG A 293 -0.15 0.13 11.42
CA ARG A 293 0.98 -0.64 11.98
C ARG A 293 0.57 -1.55 13.14
N SER A 294 -0.38 -1.13 13.97
CA SER A 294 -0.89 -1.96 15.07
C SER A 294 -1.75 -3.16 14.62
N SER A 295 -2.14 -3.20 13.35
CA SER A 295 -2.95 -4.28 12.77
C SER A 295 -2.17 -5.22 11.83
N GLN A 296 -0.99 -4.83 11.36
CA GLN A 296 -0.22 -5.56 10.34
C GLN A 296 0.15 -7.00 10.73
N ASN A 297 0.36 -7.26 12.02
CA ASN A 297 0.77 -8.60 12.50
C ASN A 297 -0.40 -9.39 13.11
N LEU A 298 -1.64 -8.94 12.91
CA LEU A 298 -2.79 -9.61 13.49
C LEU A 298 -3.19 -10.82 12.65
N ASP A 299 -3.10 -12.02 13.24
CA ASP A 299 -3.69 -13.22 12.66
C ASP A 299 -5.21 -13.22 12.89
N LEU A 300 -5.97 -13.05 11.80
CA LEU A 300 -7.43 -13.07 11.82
C LEU A 300 -7.99 -14.44 12.24
N GLY A 301 -7.22 -15.51 12.11
CA GLY A 301 -7.57 -16.84 12.60
C GLY A 301 -7.56 -16.93 14.13
N GLU A 302 -6.77 -16.10 14.82
CA GLU A 302 -6.71 -16.09 16.29
C GLU A 302 -7.89 -15.40 16.95
N LEU A 303 -8.57 -14.51 16.22
CA LEU A 303 -9.68 -13.72 16.74
C LEU A 303 -10.90 -14.57 17.11
N ASP A 304 -11.09 -15.70 16.42
CA ASP A 304 -12.24 -16.60 16.60
C ASP A 304 -11.88 -17.91 17.33
N LYS A 305 -10.60 -18.11 17.73
CA LYS A 305 -10.20 -19.26 18.55
C LYS A 305 -10.88 -19.15 19.91
N LYS A 306 -11.64 -20.19 20.30
CA LYS A 306 -12.15 -20.30 21.67
C LYS A 306 -10.97 -20.41 22.63
N LYS A 307 -10.91 -19.53 23.64
CA LYS A 307 -10.02 -19.69 24.80
C LYS A 307 -10.36 -20.98 25.56
#